data_AF-A0A929CHV5-F1
#
_entry.id   AF-A0A929CHV5-F1
#
_cell.length_a   1.000
_cell.length_b   1.000
_cell.length_c   1.000
_cell.angle_alpha   90.00
_cell.angle_beta   90.00
_cell.angle_gamma   90.00
#
_symmetry.space_group_name_H-M   'P 1'
#
loop_
_entity.id
_entity.type
_entity.pdbx_description
1 polymer ?
#
loop_
_entity_poly.entity_id
_entity_poly.type
_entity_poly.pdbx_seq_one_letter_code
_entity_poly.pdbx_strand_id
1 'polypeptide(L)'
;MSQNFFENSKKNKKPSIINKTQFILGLIFLFVGSLEYFTSRPWETVYFLSKFSFLEKYFHKMPDIFGSFGGNAPELFHVLAFSLLTYSVISQNRKNLIIVSIFWLTIDSLFEIGQEYSAFFHESLAEKFPNNSLITVFDNYFRNGSYDHFDLLATLFGSLIFILLAKITSKPKNI
;
A
#
# COMPACT_ATOMS: atom_id res chain seq x y z
N MET A 1 -41.08 -24.21 -30.72
CA MET A 1 -39.68 -24.34 -31.17
C MET A 1 -38.91 -23.03 -30.94
N SER A 2 -38.93 -22.45 -29.73
CA SER A 2 -38.29 -21.13 -29.44
C SER A 2 -37.69 -20.98 -28.04
N GLN A 3 -37.60 -22.04 -27.23
CA GLN A 3 -37.10 -21.92 -25.85
C GLN A 3 -35.57 -22.08 -25.71
N ASN A 4 -34.85 -22.44 -26.78
CA ASN A 4 -33.41 -22.75 -26.69
C ASN A 4 -32.47 -21.57 -26.93
N PHE A 5 -32.97 -20.35 -27.18
CA PHE A 5 -32.11 -19.20 -27.50
C PHE A 5 -31.68 -18.37 -26.27
N PHE A 6 -32.38 -18.51 -25.13
CA PHE A 6 -32.09 -17.72 -23.92
C PHE A 6 -31.17 -18.40 -22.90
N GLU A 7 -30.93 -19.71 -22.99
CA GLU A 7 -30.06 -20.43 -22.03
C GLU A 7 -28.56 -20.32 -22.35
N ASN A 8 -28.18 -19.97 -23.58
CA ASN A 8 -26.78 -19.96 -24.00
C ASN A 8 -25.99 -18.69 -23.66
N SER A 9 -26.61 -17.64 -23.09
CA SER A 9 -25.90 -16.41 -22.71
C SER A 9 -25.19 -16.49 -21.35
N LYS A 10 -25.39 -17.56 -20.58
CA LYS A 10 -24.75 -17.75 -19.25
C LYS A 10 -23.33 -18.33 -19.29
N LYS A 11 -22.80 -18.70 -20.45
CA LYS A 11 -21.49 -19.36 -20.57
C LYS A 11 -20.56 -18.54 -21.46
N ASN A 12 -19.70 -17.72 -20.82
CA ASN A 12 -18.34 -17.35 -21.25
C ASN A 12 -17.76 -16.20 -20.41
N LYS A 13 -18.02 -16.15 -19.09
CA LYS A 13 -17.15 -15.33 -18.23
C LYS A 13 -15.83 -16.09 -18.10
N LYS A 14 -14.78 -15.60 -18.79
CA LYS A 14 -13.40 -16.03 -18.52
C LYS A 14 -13.21 -16.05 -16.99
N PRO A 15 -12.67 -17.12 -16.39
CA PRO A 15 -12.45 -17.15 -14.96
C PRO A 15 -11.64 -15.91 -14.58
N SER A 16 -12.16 -15.08 -13.67
CA SER A 16 -11.43 -13.89 -13.26
C SER A 16 -10.14 -14.35 -12.61
N ILE A 17 -9.01 -13.98 -13.21
CA ILE A 17 -7.67 -14.26 -12.70
C ILE A 17 -7.50 -13.61 -11.31
N ILE A 18 -8.30 -12.58 -11.02
CA ILE A 18 -8.24 -11.79 -9.79
C ILE A 18 -8.91 -12.50 -8.61
N ASN A 19 -8.17 -12.62 -7.51
CA ASN A 19 -8.73 -12.98 -6.20
C ASN A 19 -9.46 -11.78 -5.58
N LYS A 20 -10.78 -11.70 -5.80
CA LYS A 20 -11.62 -10.58 -5.33
C LYS A 20 -11.51 -10.32 -3.82
N THR A 21 -11.41 -11.37 -3.01
CA THR A 21 -11.33 -11.23 -1.56
C THR A 21 -10.05 -10.49 -1.16
N GLN A 22 -8.91 -10.91 -1.70
CA GLN A 22 -7.62 -10.25 -1.43
C GLN A 22 -7.60 -8.82 -1.98
N PHE A 23 -8.19 -8.60 -3.16
CA PHE A 23 -8.28 -7.27 -3.75
C PHE A 23 -9.08 -6.30 -2.86
N ILE A 24 -10.26 -6.74 -2.39
CA ILE A 24 -11.12 -5.94 -1.50
C ILE A 24 -10.42 -5.69 -0.15
N LEU A 25 -9.81 -6.72 0.45
CA LEU A 25 -9.05 -6.55 1.69
C LEU A 25 -7.90 -5.55 1.52
N GLY A 26 -7.17 -5.64 0.40
CA GLY A 26 -6.11 -4.70 0.08
C GLY A 26 -6.61 -3.25 -0.02
N LEU A 27 -7.76 -3.02 -0.65
CA LEU A 27 -8.38 -1.68 -0.69
C LEU A 27 -8.82 -1.19 0.69
N ILE A 28 -9.37 -2.09 1.53
CA ILE A 28 -9.78 -1.73 2.90
C ILE A 28 -8.56 -1.32 3.72
N PHE A 29 -7.48 -2.11 3.70
CA PHE A 29 -6.27 -1.77 4.44
C PHE A 29 -5.61 -0.50 3.92
N LEU A 30 -5.59 -0.28 2.60
CA LEU A 30 -5.10 0.97 2.02
C LEU A 30 -5.91 2.17 2.50
N PHE A 31 -7.24 2.05 2.52
CA PHE A 31 -8.12 3.09 3.03
C PHE A 31 -7.88 3.35 4.52
N VAL A 32 -7.78 2.30 5.34
CA VAL A 32 -7.53 2.42 6.78
C VAL A 32 -6.18 3.09 7.05
N GLY A 33 -5.10 2.68 6.37
CA GLY A 33 -3.80 3.36 6.49
C GLY A 33 -3.86 4.82 6.02
N SER A 34 -4.63 5.10 4.95
CA SER A 34 -4.82 6.46 4.45
C SER A 34 -5.53 7.38 5.46
N LEU A 35 -6.37 6.84 6.35
CA LEU A 35 -7.07 7.63 7.38
C LEU A 35 -6.11 8.25 8.39
N GLU A 36 -4.99 7.60 8.67
CA GLU A 36 -3.97 8.12 9.58
C GLU A 36 -3.47 9.50 9.10
N TYR A 37 -3.23 9.63 7.80
CA TYR A 37 -2.73 10.88 7.21
C TYR A 37 -3.66 12.06 7.43
N PHE A 38 -4.98 11.83 7.51
CA PHE A 38 -5.95 12.89 7.80
C PHE A 38 -5.93 13.32 9.27
N THR A 39 -5.42 12.48 10.18
CA THR A 39 -5.41 12.73 11.61
C THR A 39 -4.11 13.40 12.07
N SER A 40 -2.97 12.91 11.60
CA SER A 40 -1.66 13.21 12.21
C SER A 40 -0.73 14.08 11.34
N ARG A 41 -0.92 14.09 10.01
CA ARG A 41 0.02 14.73 9.08
C ARG A 41 -0.54 16.03 8.52
N PRO A 42 0.29 17.08 8.30
CA PRO A 42 -0.12 18.27 7.57
C PRO A 42 -0.48 17.96 6.11
N TRP A 43 -1.48 18.65 5.57
CA TRP A 43 -1.97 18.43 4.21
C TRP A 43 -0.88 18.60 3.14
N GLU A 44 0.01 19.58 3.33
CA GLU A 44 1.09 19.93 2.41
C GLU A 44 2.12 18.81 2.25
N THR A 45 2.29 17.99 3.28
CA THR A 45 3.30 16.91 3.31
C THR A 45 2.84 15.64 2.60
N VAL A 46 1.54 15.49 2.32
CA VAL A 46 0.98 14.28 1.72
C VAL A 46 0.77 14.48 0.22
N TYR A 47 1.80 14.17 -0.58
CA TYR A 47 1.85 14.47 -2.03
C TYR A 47 0.61 14.09 -2.84
N PHE A 48 -0.01 12.93 -2.56
CA PHE A 48 -1.19 12.48 -3.31
C PHE A 48 -2.47 13.18 -2.86
N LEU A 49 -2.63 13.43 -1.56
CA LEU A 49 -3.82 14.08 -1.00
C LEU A 49 -3.78 15.60 -1.22
N SER A 50 -2.60 16.20 -1.26
CA SER A 50 -2.41 17.64 -1.52
C SER A 50 -2.89 18.09 -2.89
N LYS A 51 -3.06 17.16 -3.84
CA LYS A 51 -3.66 17.45 -5.15
C LYS A 51 -5.18 17.70 -5.09
N PHE A 52 -5.82 17.35 -3.99
CA PHE A 52 -7.26 17.46 -3.80
C PHE A 52 -7.54 18.53 -2.74
N SER A 53 -7.54 19.80 -3.15
CA SER A 53 -7.75 20.95 -2.25
C SER A 53 -9.05 20.87 -1.44
N PHE A 54 -10.10 20.22 -1.95
CA PHE A 54 -11.35 20.02 -1.21
C PHE A 54 -11.18 19.16 0.06
N LEU A 55 -10.09 18.40 0.17
CA LEU A 55 -9.78 17.56 1.32
C LEU A 55 -9.10 18.30 2.47
N GLU A 56 -8.42 19.42 2.20
CA GLU A 56 -7.65 20.20 3.18
C GLU A 56 -8.44 20.46 4.46
N LYS A 57 -9.71 20.83 4.33
CA LYS A 57 -10.60 21.16 5.45
C LYS A 57 -10.86 20.01 6.43
N TYR A 58 -10.49 18.77 6.10
CA TYR A 58 -10.70 17.59 6.95
C TYR A 58 -9.43 17.15 7.70
N PHE A 59 -8.25 17.64 7.31
CA PHE A 59 -7.00 17.35 8.00
C PHE A 59 -7.03 17.90 9.43
N HIS A 60 -6.53 17.11 10.38
CA HIS A 60 -6.51 17.38 11.83
C HIS A 60 -7.89 17.61 12.48
N LYS A 61 -9.00 17.38 11.76
CA LYS A 61 -10.37 17.45 12.32
C LYS A 61 -10.95 16.09 12.64
N MET A 62 -10.30 15.01 12.17
CA MET A 62 -10.69 13.65 12.51
C MET A 62 -10.17 13.28 13.89
N PRO A 63 -10.92 12.50 14.68
CA PRO A 63 -10.43 11.98 15.94
C PRO A 63 -9.20 11.11 15.68
N ASP A 64 -8.26 11.10 16.62
CA ASP A 64 -7.12 10.20 16.56
C ASP A 64 -7.60 8.75 16.80
N ILE A 65 -7.70 7.99 15.71
CA ILE A 65 -8.22 6.62 15.69
C ILE A 65 -7.13 5.61 16.08
N PHE A 66 -5.86 5.96 15.84
CA PHE A 66 -4.73 5.05 16.02
C PHE A 66 -3.94 5.31 17.31
N GLY A 67 -4.10 6.48 17.93
CA GLY A 67 -3.45 6.81 19.19
C GLY A 67 -1.94 6.73 19.06
N SER A 68 -1.29 6.10 20.05
CA SER A 68 0.16 5.86 20.03
C SER A 68 0.64 4.97 18.88
N PHE A 69 -0.26 4.24 18.20
CA PHE A 69 0.08 3.43 17.03
C PHE A 69 0.04 4.25 15.72
N GLY A 70 -0.48 5.48 15.75
CA GLY A 70 -0.65 6.32 14.57
C GLY A 70 0.62 6.52 13.76
N GLY A 71 1.75 6.78 14.43
CA GLY A 71 3.05 6.98 13.77
C GLY A 71 3.43 5.87 12.79
N ASN A 72 3.08 4.63 13.15
CA ASN A 72 3.61 3.41 12.50
C ASN A 72 2.52 2.64 11.75
N ALA A 73 1.26 3.07 11.91
CA ALA A 73 0.12 2.47 11.25
C ALA A 73 0.24 2.49 9.71
N PRO A 74 0.67 3.60 9.06
CA PRO A 74 0.82 3.63 7.62
C PRO A 74 1.75 2.54 7.10
N GLU A 75 2.91 2.34 7.73
CA GLU A 75 3.92 1.35 7.31
C GLU A 75 3.39 -0.09 7.40
N LEU A 76 2.67 -0.42 8.48
CA LEU A 76 1.99 -1.72 8.58
C LEU A 76 0.93 -1.91 7.49
N PHE A 77 0.11 -0.89 7.24
CA PHE A 77 -1.01 -1.00 6.31
C PHE A 77 -0.58 -0.93 4.84
N HIS A 78 0.48 -0.20 4.51
CA HIS A 78 1.03 -0.09 3.17
C HIS A 78 1.57 -1.43 2.68
N VAL A 79 2.51 -2.03 3.41
CA VAL A 79 3.10 -3.32 3.03
C VAL A 79 2.01 -4.39 2.88
N LEU A 80 1.02 -4.37 3.78
CA LEU A 80 -0.09 -5.32 3.79
C LEU A 80 -1.01 -5.11 2.59
N ALA A 81 -1.44 -3.88 2.36
CA ALA A 81 -2.36 -3.52 1.29
C ALA A 81 -1.73 -3.77 -0.09
N PHE A 82 -0.52 -3.27 -0.33
CA PHE A 82 0.15 -3.42 -1.60
C PHE A 82 0.50 -4.87 -1.91
N SER A 83 0.90 -5.65 -0.90
CA SER A 83 1.11 -7.09 -1.06
C SER A 83 -0.18 -7.82 -1.43
N LEU A 84 -1.30 -7.54 -0.75
CA LEU A 84 -2.60 -8.15 -1.06
C LEU A 84 -3.09 -7.77 -2.45
N LEU A 85 -3.01 -6.48 -2.82
CA LEU A 85 -3.42 -6.00 -4.14
C LEU A 85 -2.57 -6.64 -5.24
N THR A 86 -1.25 -6.67 -5.08
CA THR A 86 -0.33 -7.28 -6.04
C THR A 86 -0.57 -8.78 -6.16
N TYR A 87 -0.65 -9.49 -5.03
CA TYR A 87 -0.87 -10.93 -5.04
C TYR A 87 -2.21 -11.28 -5.68
N SER A 88 -3.25 -10.47 -5.44
CA SER A 88 -4.59 -10.71 -5.95
C SER A 88 -4.68 -10.76 -7.48
N VAL A 89 -3.79 -10.08 -8.20
CA VAL A 89 -3.81 -9.99 -9.66
C VAL A 89 -2.84 -10.93 -10.37
N ILE A 90 -1.91 -11.55 -9.64
CA ILE A 90 -0.93 -12.51 -10.17
C ILE A 90 -1.32 -13.96 -9.81
N SER A 91 -0.58 -14.93 -10.35
CA SER A 91 -0.87 -16.34 -10.07
C SER A 91 -0.60 -16.70 -8.60
N GLN A 92 -1.61 -17.30 -7.97
CA GLN A 92 -1.64 -17.62 -6.53
C GLN A 92 -0.84 -18.89 -6.24
N ASN A 93 0.48 -18.77 -6.21
CA ASN A 93 1.40 -19.86 -5.90
C ASN A 93 2.42 -19.44 -4.83
N ARG A 94 3.10 -20.43 -4.23
CA ARG A 94 4.08 -20.21 -3.14
C ARG A 94 5.25 -19.33 -3.56
N LYS A 95 5.74 -19.46 -4.79
CA LYS A 95 6.84 -18.65 -5.32
C LYS A 95 6.44 -17.17 -5.36
N ASN A 96 5.28 -16.87 -5.93
CA ASN A 96 4.77 -15.51 -6.01
C ASN A 96 4.43 -14.92 -4.65
N LEU A 97 3.95 -15.74 -3.70
CA LEU A 97 3.71 -15.31 -2.32
C LEU A 97 4.99 -14.75 -1.68
N ILE A 98 6.09 -15.50 -1.81
CA ILE A 98 7.40 -15.11 -1.27
C ILE A 98 7.94 -13.89 -2.01
N ILE A 99 7.87 -13.87 -3.35
CA ILE A 99 8.35 -12.74 -4.15
C ILE A 99 7.61 -11.45 -3.77
N VAL A 100 6.29 -11.46 -3.69
CA VAL A 100 5.49 -10.28 -3.33
C VAL A 100 5.80 -9.81 -1.90
N SER A 101 5.89 -10.74 -0.95
CA SER A 101 6.21 -10.43 0.45
C SER A 101 7.59 -9.78 0.58
N ILE A 102 8.62 -10.35 -0.06
CA ILE A 102 9.99 -9.81 -0.02
C ILE A 102 10.05 -8.47 -0.75
N PHE A 103 9.40 -8.37 -1.92
CA PHE A 103 9.41 -7.15 -2.72
C PHE A 103 8.86 -5.96 -1.94
N TRP A 104 7.64 -6.06 -1.40
CA TRP A 104 7.04 -4.95 -0.67
C TRP A 104 7.71 -4.68 0.67
N LEU A 105 8.13 -5.71 1.41
CA LEU A 105 8.95 -5.54 2.61
C LEU A 105 10.23 -4.75 2.30
N THR A 106 10.89 -5.06 1.19
CA THR A 106 12.12 -4.38 0.79
C THR A 106 11.85 -2.94 0.38
N ILE A 107 10.83 -2.70 -0.46
CA ILE A 107 10.49 -1.35 -0.93
C ILE A 107 10.16 -0.45 0.26
N ASP A 108 9.27 -0.87 1.15
CA ASP A 108 8.86 -0.05 2.30
C ASP A 108 10.03 0.16 3.27
N SER A 109 10.84 -0.87 3.54
CA SER A 109 12.06 -0.70 4.35
C SER A 109 13.08 0.26 3.71
N LEU A 110 13.20 0.29 2.38
CA LEU A 110 14.07 1.25 1.68
C LEU A 110 13.54 2.67 1.79
N PHE A 111 12.21 2.87 1.76
CA PHE A 111 11.61 4.17 2.00
C PHE A 111 11.90 4.66 3.41
N GLU A 112 11.79 3.76 4.40
CA GLU A 112 12.05 4.07 5.80
C GLU A 112 13.53 4.42 6.04
N ILE A 113 14.44 3.57 5.56
CA ILE A 113 15.89 3.85 5.60
C ILE A 113 16.23 5.12 4.82
N GLY A 114 15.52 5.42 3.73
CA GLY A 114 15.71 6.64 2.95
C GLY A 114 15.48 7.92 3.77
N GLN A 115 14.60 7.90 4.77
CA GLN A 115 14.37 9.04 5.66
C GLN A 115 15.59 9.33 6.56
N GLU A 116 16.28 8.29 7.04
CA GLU A 116 17.54 8.42 7.80
C GLU A 116 18.64 9.10 6.96
N TYR A 117 18.67 8.81 5.65
CA TYR A 117 19.66 9.38 4.71
C TYR A 117 19.11 10.56 3.90
N SER A 118 18.11 11.28 4.42
CA SER A 118 17.44 12.38 3.72
C SER A 118 18.39 13.48 3.25
N ALA A 119 19.36 13.88 4.09
CA ALA A 119 20.37 14.88 3.73
C ALA A 119 21.24 14.42 2.54
N PHE A 120 21.70 13.17 2.57
CA PHE A 120 22.48 12.61 1.47
C PHE A 120 21.67 12.54 0.17
N PHE A 121 20.40 12.15 0.23
CA PHE A 121 19.51 12.15 -0.94
C PHE A 121 19.35 13.56 -1.52
N HIS A 122 19.16 14.56 -0.66
CA HIS A 122 19.00 15.95 -1.06
C HIS A 122 20.23 16.47 -1.81
N GLU A 123 21.41 16.36 -1.21
CA GLU A 123 22.68 16.84 -1.77
C GLU A 123 23.12 16.05 -3.01
N SER A 124 22.91 14.74 -3.00
CA SER A 124 23.39 13.87 -4.08
C SER A 124 22.50 13.88 -5.32
N LEU A 125 21.19 14.08 -5.13
CA LEU A 125 20.19 13.90 -6.17
C LEU A 125 19.25 15.11 -6.32
N ALA A 126 18.57 15.55 -5.26
CA ALA A 126 17.52 16.57 -5.37
C ALA A 126 18.05 17.92 -5.87
N GLU A 127 19.18 18.38 -5.32
CA GLU A 127 19.82 19.63 -5.71
C GLU A 127 20.28 19.63 -7.18
N LYS A 128 20.69 18.47 -7.70
CA LYS A 128 21.17 18.32 -9.09
C LYS A 128 20.04 18.24 -10.11
N PHE A 129 18.84 17.86 -9.67
CA PHE A 129 17.68 17.66 -10.55
C PHE A 129 16.42 18.39 -10.02
N PRO A 130 16.47 19.72 -9.80
CA PRO A 130 15.40 20.47 -9.14
C PRO A 130 14.09 20.50 -9.94
N ASN A 131 14.16 20.29 -11.26
CA ASN A 131 13.00 20.31 -12.16
C ASN A 131 12.35 18.93 -12.35
N ASN A 132 12.89 17.87 -11.73
CA ASN A 132 12.30 16.53 -11.83
C ASN A 132 11.25 16.33 -10.75
N SER A 133 9.99 16.28 -11.16
CA SER A 133 8.85 16.17 -10.24
C SER A 133 8.89 14.93 -9.35
N LEU A 134 9.40 13.79 -9.81
CA LEU A 134 9.53 12.59 -8.97
C LEU A 134 10.62 12.75 -7.91
N ILE A 135 11.75 13.35 -8.28
CA ILE A 135 12.84 13.60 -7.32
C ILE A 135 12.39 14.60 -6.25
N THR A 136 11.67 15.66 -6.63
CA THR A 136 11.08 16.61 -5.67
C THR A 136 10.11 15.92 -4.71
N VAL A 137 9.32 14.96 -5.19
CA VAL A 137 8.40 14.20 -4.34
C VAL A 137 9.14 13.34 -3.33
N PHE A 138 10.18 12.62 -3.77
CA PHE A 138 10.99 11.80 -2.88
C PHE A 138 11.79 12.66 -1.89
N ASP A 139 12.32 13.81 -2.33
CA ASP A 139 13.02 14.75 -1.44
C ASP A 139 12.09 15.26 -0.34
N ASN A 140 10.89 15.69 -0.72
CA ASN A 140 9.88 16.12 0.25
C ASN A 140 9.46 14.97 1.19
N TYR A 141 9.33 13.75 0.67
CA TYR A 141 9.02 12.58 1.51
C TYR A 141 10.12 12.32 2.54
N PHE A 142 11.38 12.24 2.10
CA PHE A 142 12.50 11.92 3.00
C PHE A 142 12.79 13.04 4.01
N ARG A 143 12.67 14.32 3.61
CA ARG A 143 12.95 15.46 4.50
C ARG A 143 11.86 15.72 5.54
N ASN A 144 10.61 15.36 5.25
CA ASN A 144 9.49 15.54 6.17
C ASN A 144 9.12 14.24 6.92
N GLY A 145 9.71 13.12 6.53
CA GLY A 145 9.68 11.86 7.27
C GLY A 145 10.64 11.88 8.45
N SER A 146 10.50 10.90 9.33
CA SER A 146 11.42 10.65 10.44
C SER A 146 11.61 9.14 10.54
N TYR A 147 12.85 8.70 10.50
CA TYR A 147 13.18 7.30 10.69
C TYR A 147 12.75 6.79 12.08
N ASP A 148 12.01 5.68 12.12
CA ASP A 148 11.66 4.93 13.33
C ASP A 148 11.93 3.42 13.15
N HIS A 149 12.65 2.83 14.10
CA HIS A 149 12.88 1.39 14.10
C HIS A 149 11.58 0.58 14.25
N PHE A 150 10.57 1.16 14.90
CA PHE A 150 9.27 0.53 15.01
C PHE A 150 8.50 0.49 13.69
N ASP A 151 8.84 1.35 12.72
CA ASP A 151 8.28 1.31 11.37
C ASP A 151 8.81 0.10 10.60
N LEU A 152 10.11 -0.20 10.72
CA LEU A 152 10.66 -1.45 10.17
C LEU A 152 10.00 -2.70 10.78
N LEU A 153 9.71 -2.67 12.09
CA LEU A 153 8.97 -3.76 12.74
C LEU A 153 7.53 -3.83 12.24
N ALA A 154 6.84 -2.69 12.10
CA ALA A 154 5.49 -2.59 11.58
C ALA A 154 5.40 -3.17 10.15
N THR A 155 6.37 -2.86 9.30
CA THR A 155 6.51 -3.39 7.94
C THR A 155 6.76 -4.90 7.94
N LEU A 156 7.63 -5.40 8.83
CA LEU A 156 7.81 -6.84 9.00
C LEU A 156 6.51 -7.54 9.42
N PHE A 157 5.80 -7.00 10.41
CA PHE A 157 4.52 -7.54 10.87
C PHE A 157 3.46 -7.51 9.77
N GLY A 158 3.33 -6.42 9.02
CA GLY A 158 2.40 -6.31 7.91
C GLY A 158 2.69 -7.36 6.82
N SER A 159 3.97 -7.63 6.51
CA SER A 159 4.36 -8.68 5.57
C SER A 159 4.01 -10.09 6.08
N LEU A 160 4.18 -10.36 7.38
CA LEU A 160 3.76 -11.62 7.99
C LEU A 160 2.24 -11.81 7.97
N ILE A 161 1.47 -10.75 8.28
CA ILE A 161 0.01 -10.73 8.21
C ILE A 161 -0.44 -10.99 6.76
N PHE A 162 0.21 -10.37 5.78
CA PHE A 162 -0.03 -10.65 4.36
C PHE A 162 0.11 -12.14 4.05
N ILE A 163 1.21 -12.78 4.48
CA ILE A 163 1.43 -14.21 4.24
C ILE A 163 0.29 -15.05 4.84
N LEU A 164 -0.15 -14.72 6.05
CA LEU A 164 -1.25 -15.40 6.72
C LEU A 164 -2.57 -15.24 5.95
N LEU A 165 -2.96 -13.99 5.65
CA LEU A 165 -4.20 -13.69 4.93
C LEU A 165 -4.21 -14.28 3.53
N ALA A 166 -3.09 -14.20 2.82
CA ALA A 166 -2.95 -14.79 1.49
C ALA A 166 -3.17 -16.31 1.54
N LYS A 167 -2.61 -17.01 2.54
CA LYS A 167 -2.84 -18.46 2.71
C LYS A 167 -4.29 -18.81 3.02
N ILE A 168 -4.95 -18.05 3.89
CA ILE A 168 -6.35 -18.29 4.27
C ILE A 168 -7.31 -18.02 3.10
N THR A 169 -7.01 -17.00 2.30
CA THR A 169 -7.90 -16.53 1.21
C THR A 169 -7.55 -17.11 -0.16
N SER A 170 -6.42 -17.81 -0.29
CA SER A 170 -6.07 -18.55 -1.50
C SER A 170 -6.92 -19.80 -1.61
N LYS A 171 -7.52 -20.03 -2.77
CA LYS A 171 -8.23 -21.29 -3.03
C LYS A 171 -7.22 -22.45 -3.00
N PRO A 172 -7.56 -23.61 -2.42
CA PRO A 172 -6.72 -24.79 -2.54
C PRO A 172 -6.48 -25.07 -4.03
N LYS A 173 -5.23 -25.33 -4.41
CA LYS A 173 -4.94 -25.88 -5.73
C LYS A 173 -5.60 -27.25 -5.78
N ASN A 174 -6.63 -27.40 -6.60
CA ASN A 174 -7.02 -28.71 -7.08
C ASN A 174 -5.84 -29.21 -7.92
N ILE A 175 -5.02 -30.07 -7.32
CA ILE A 175 -3.98 -30.84 -8.02
C ILE A 175 -4.68 -32.02 -8.67
#